data_AF-A0A954FXK0-F1
#
_entry.id   AF-A0A954FXK0-F1
#
_cell.length_a   1.000
_cell.length_b   1.000
_cell.length_c   1.000
_cell.angle_alpha   90.00
_cell.angle_beta   90.00
_cell.angle_gamma   90.00
#
_symmetry.space_group_name_H-M   'P 1'
#
loop_
_entity.id
_entity.type
_entity.pdbx_description
1 polymer ?
#
loop_
_entity_poly.entity_id
_entity_poly.type
_entity_poly.pdbx_seq_one_letter_code
_entity_poly.pdbx_strand_id
1 'polypeptide(L)'
;FTVDETADEFTTRGLPLKSATLNYRGFSTPLIHPGNGPERYDYQSLSTRIQWPPMQGGFTRYGDVKPLVESADNRLVIMGSGDEMQLRFAVPAEPVKPGWKRDFILHNVGWDKDANLHTILGQSVEPLPFREMQGYPYPTQEYPEDKILQQDREQYHTRRQNRARFWNHLQKP
;
A
#
# COMPACT_ATOMS: atom_id res chain seq x y z
N PHE A 1 7.52 -4.52 26.13
CA PHE A 1 7.60 -5.98 26.00
C PHE A 1 7.31 -6.55 27.37
N THR A 2 6.22 -7.29 27.52
CA THR A 2 5.97 -8.02 28.76
C THR A 2 6.58 -9.41 28.60
N VAL A 3 7.25 -9.88 29.66
CA VAL A 3 7.86 -11.20 29.76
C VAL A 3 7.15 -11.84 30.96
N ASP A 4 6.72 -13.10 30.82
CA ASP A 4 6.05 -13.89 31.86
C ASP A 4 4.62 -13.48 32.26
N GLU A 5 3.88 -12.78 31.40
CA GLU A 5 2.44 -12.59 31.57
C GLU A 5 1.64 -13.80 31.03
N THR A 6 0.65 -14.25 31.80
CA THR A 6 -0.38 -15.15 31.30
C THR A 6 -1.18 -14.44 30.20
N ALA A 7 -1.25 -15.06 29.02
CA ALA A 7 -2.05 -14.53 27.92
C ALA A 7 -3.52 -14.40 28.34
N ASP A 8 -4.08 -13.20 28.19
CA ASP A 8 -5.51 -12.99 28.32
C ASP A 8 -6.28 -13.81 27.28
N GLU A 9 -7.52 -14.20 27.61
CA GLU A 9 -8.39 -14.86 26.65
C GLU A 9 -8.74 -13.88 25.52
N PHE A 10 -8.42 -14.27 24.27
CA PHE A 10 -8.80 -13.50 23.09
C PHE A 10 -9.39 -14.41 22.02
N THR A 11 -10.20 -13.83 21.14
CA THR A 11 -10.74 -14.50 19.96
C THR A 11 -10.55 -13.61 18.74
N THR A 12 -10.14 -14.19 17.62
CA THR A 12 -9.95 -13.47 16.36
C THR A 12 -10.99 -13.89 15.34
N ARG A 13 -11.56 -12.94 14.61
CA ARG A 13 -12.48 -13.19 13.50
C ARG A 13 -12.12 -12.30 12.32
N GLY A 14 -11.97 -12.90 11.14
CA GLY A 14 -11.79 -12.15 9.90
C GLY A 14 -13.05 -11.34 9.59
N LEU A 15 -12.86 -10.07 9.22
CA LEU A 15 -13.95 -9.22 8.76
C LEU A 15 -14.01 -9.24 7.23
N PRO A 16 -15.17 -9.53 6.62
CA PRO A 16 -15.31 -9.48 5.17
C PRO A 16 -15.00 -8.10 4.62
N LEU A 17 -14.07 -8.02 3.67
CA LEU A 17 -13.81 -6.81 2.90
C LEU A 17 -15.00 -6.53 1.97
N LYS A 18 -15.63 -5.37 2.15
CA LYS A 18 -16.79 -4.93 1.36
C LYS A 18 -16.38 -4.15 0.12
N SER A 19 -15.37 -3.29 0.23
CA SER A 19 -14.80 -2.58 -0.91
C SER A 19 -13.36 -2.18 -0.67
N ALA A 20 -12.60 -2.09 -1.75
CA ALA A 20 -11.28 -1.46 -1.80
C ALA A 20 -11.23 -0.53 -3.00
N THR A 21 -11.02 0.77 -2.77
CA THR A 21 -11.00 1.77 -3.83
C THR A 21 -9.70 2.54 -3.79
N LEU A 22 -8.98 2.54 -4.91
CA LEU A 22 -7.78 3.33 -5.10
C LEU A 22 -8.12 4.68 -5.74
N ASN A 23 -7.61 5.77 -5.17
CA ASN A 23 -7.75 7.11 -5.72
C ASN A 23 -6.50 7.95 -5.46
N TYR A 24 -6.36 9.06 -6.19
CA TYR A 24 -5.44 10.12 -5.78
C TYR A 24 -6.08 10.91 -4.64
N ARG A 25 -5.36 11.07 -3.54
CA ARG A 25 -5.79 11.91 -2.43
C ARG A 25 -4.84 13.07 -2.16
N GLY A 26 -3.55 12.88 -2.41
CA GLY A 26 -2.49 13.80 -2.00
C GLY A 26 -1.83 13.35 -0.71
N PHE A 27 -1.19 14.29 -0.03
CA PHE A 27 -0.27 14.03 1.07
C PHE A 27 -0.81 14.58 2.37
N SER A 28 -0.96 13.73 3.38
CA SER A 28 -1.38 14.17 4.71
C SER A 28 -0.27 14.98 5.39
N THR A 29 -0.67 16.02 6.11
CA THR A 29 0.25 16.86 6.87
C THR A 29 0.93 16.05 7.99
N PRO A 30 2.27 16.01 8.05
CA PRO A 30 2.98 15.36 9.14
C PRO A 30 2.72 16.04 10.49
N LEU A 31 2.50 15.25 11.52
CA LEU A 31 2.42 15.64 12.92
C LEU A 31 3.69 15.16 13.60
N ILE A 32 4.61 16.10 13.82
CA ILE A 32 5.94 15.81 14.39
C ILE A 32 5.78 15.35 15.84
N HIS A 33 6.29 14.16 16.14
CA HIS A 33 6.30 13.65 17.50
C HIS A 33 7.46 14.26 18.29
N PRO A 34 7.24 14.77 19.52
CA PRO A 34 8.35 15.24 20.36
C PRO A 34 9.30 14.10 20.70
N GLY A 35 10.61 14.36 20.73
CA GLY A 35 11.62 13.35 21.10
C GLY A 35 11.91 12.28 20.02
N ASN A 36 11.78 12.63 18.74
CA ASN A 36 12.13 11.77 17.59
C ASN A 36 11.36 10.43 17.54
N GLY A 37 10.11 10.42 18.00
CA GLY A 37 9.20 9.28 17.83
C GLY A 37 8.68 9.16 16.39
N PRO A 38 7.99 8.06 16.04
CA PRO A 38 7.43 7.89 14.70
C PRO A 38 6.45 9.01 14.36
N GLU A 39 6.54 9.50 13.12
CA GLU A 39 5.64 10.52 12.60
C GLU A 39 4.18 10.02 12.62
N ARG A 40 3.27 10.94 12.91
CA ARG A 40 1.84 10.76 12.67
C ARG A 40 1.43 11.66 11.52
N TYR A 41 0.22 11.46 11.00
CA TYR A 41 -0.28 12.27 9.89
C TYR A 41 -1.71 12.70 10.16
N ASP A 42 -2.01 13.98 9.94
CA ASP A 42 -3.38 14.47 9.99
C ASP A 42 -4.11 14.04 8.72
N TYR A 43 -5.10 13.16 8.90
CA TYR A 43 -5.89 12.65 7.80
C TYR A 43 -6.84 13.71 7.21
N GLN A 44 -7.18 14.77 7.92
CA GLN A 44 -8.10 15.80 7.43
C GLN A 44 -7.37 16.95 6.71
N SER A 45 -6.06 17.08 6.94
CA SER A 45 -5.22 18.13 6.37
C SER A 45 -4.39 17.59 5.20
N LEU A 46 -4.63 18.12 4.01
CA LEU A 46 -4.05 17.61 2.76
C LEU A 46 -3.29 18.67 1.98
N SER A 47 -2.14 18.27 1.44
CA SER A 47 -1.44 18.97 0.37
C SER A 47 -1.52 18.15 -0.92
N THR A 48 -1.88 18.80 -2.01
CA THR A 48 -1.81 18.21 -3.36
C THR A 48 -0.56 18.63 -4.12
N ARG A 49 0.36 19.35 -3.46
CA ARG A 49 1.65 19.73 -4.04
C ARG A 49 2.48 18.48 -4.27
N ILE A 50 3.15 18.46 -5.42
CA ILE A 50 4.03 17.36 -5.81
C ILE A 50 5.20 17.30 -4.84
N GLN A 51 5.39 16.16 -4.15
CA GLN A 51 6.47 16.00 -3.17
C GLN A 51 7.62 15.14 -3.69
N TRP A 52 7.33 14.08 -4.46
CA TRP A 52 8.32 13.09 -4.87
C TRP A 52 8.36 12.86 -6.38
N PRO A 53 9.54 12.56 -6.94
CA PRO A 53 9.68 12.20 -8.34
C PRO A 53 8.93 10.89 -8.62
N PRO A 54 8.24 10.78 -9.77
CA PRO A 54 7.52 9.55 -10.10
C PRO A 54 8.46 8.46 -10.62
N MET A 55 8.16 7.20 -10.28
CA MET A 55 8.79 6.03 -10.90
C MET A 55 8.22 5.79 -12.31
N GLN A 56 9.03 5.18 -13.19
CA GLN A 56 8.63 4.81 -14.54
C GLN A 56 7.96 3.43 -14.54
N GLY A 57 6.79 3.33 -15.18
CA GLY A 57 6.09 2.05 -15.33
C GLY A 57 4.60 2.16 -15.03
N GLY A 58 3.94 1.01 -14.95
CA GLY A 58 2.50 0.93 -14.76
C GLY A 58 2.08 0.89 -13.31
N PHE A 59 1.39 1.94 -12.88
CA PHE A 59 0.70 1.98 -11.61
C PHE A 59 -0.73 1.46 -11.78
N THR A 60 -1.34 1.02 -10.69
CA THR A 60 -2.74 0.61 -10.69
C THR A 60 -3.63 1.82 -11.02
N ARG A 61 -4.60 1.64 -11.93
CA ARG A 61 -5.65 2.61 -12.26
C ARG A 61 -6.47 2.91 -11.01
N TYR A 62 -7.04 4.11 -10.95
CA TYR A 62 -8.00 4.42 -9.88
C TYR A 62 -9.32 3.68 -10.08
N GLY A 63 -10.04 3.49 -8.98
CA GLY A 63 -11.32 2.78 -8.94
C GLY A 63 -11.26 1.54 -8.06
N ASP A 64 -12.15 0.60 -8.33
CA ASP A 64 -12.23 -0.66 -7.59
C ASP A 64 -10.97 -1.52 -7.82
N VAL A 65 -10.34 -1.89 -6.71
CA VAL A 65 -9.15 -2.74 -6.65
C VAL A 65 -9.35 -3.93 -5.72
N LYS A 66 -10.57 -4.15 -5.21
CA LYS A 66 -10.88 -5.25 -4.29
C LYS A 66 -10.36 -6.61 -4.80
N PRO A 67 -10.53 -6.99 -6.08
CA PRO A 67 -10.02 -8.29 -6.56
C PRO A 67 -8.50 -8.47 -6.38
N LEU A 68 -7.72 -7.39 -6.32
CA LEU A 68 -6.26 -7.44 -6.16
C LEU A 68 -5.79 -7.58 -4.70
N VAL A 69 -6.68 -7.42 -3.72
CA VAL A 69 -6.31 -7.35 -2.29
C VAL A 69 -7.12 -8.30 -1.40
N GLU A 70 -7.97 -9.15 -2.00
CA GLU A 70 -8.73 -10.16 -1.26
C GLU A 70 -7.88 -11.32 -0.75
N SER A 71 -6.73 -11.56 -1.38
CA SER A 71 -5.79 -12.59 -0.95
C SER A 71 -4.34 -12.19 -1.25
N ALA A 72 -3.38 -12.89 -0.65
CA ALA A 72 -1.95 -12.67 -0.88
C ALA A 72 -1.42 -13.65 -1.94
N ASP A 73 -1.86 -13.44 -3.19
CA ASP A 73 -1.72 -14.32 -4.37
C ASP A 73 -0.95 -13.66 -5.53
N ASN A 74 0.05 -12.83 -5.21
CA ASN A 74 0.88 -12.09 -6.18
C ASN A 74 0.15 -11.04 -7.03
N ARG A 75 -1.16 -10.85 -6.83
CA ARG A 75 -1.89 -9.72 -7.39
C ARG A 75 -1.56 -8.46 -6.60
N LEU A 76 -1.28 -7.36 -7.31
CA LEU A 76 -0.71 -6.15 -6.70
C LEU A 76 -1.53 -4.91 -7.02
N VAL A 77 -1.82 -4.13 -5.98
CA VAL A 77 -2.12 -2.70 -6.11
C VAL A 77 -0.81 -1.94 -6.10
N ILE A 78 -0.42 -1.40 -7.24
CA ILE A 78 0.80 -0.60 -7.41
C ILE A 78 0.44 0.86 -7.15
N MET A 79 0.76 1.32 -5.95
CA MET A 79 0.54 2.70 -5.50
C MET A 79 1.75 3.57 -5.84
N GLY A 80 1.49 4.83 -6.14
CA GLY A 80 2.48 5.87 -6.27
C GLY A 80 2.26 6.99 -5.25
N SER A 81 3.15 7.97 -5.25
CA SER A 81 3.09 9.12 -4.35
C SER A 81 1.73 9.83 -4.36
N GLY A 82 1.09 9.92 -3.20
CA GLY A 82 -0.17 10.63 -3.00
C GLY A 82 -1.42 9.80 -3.30
N ASP A 83 -1.26 8.52 -3.65
CA ASP A 83 -2.38 7.60 -3.74
C ASP A 83 -2.88 7.20 -2.35
N GLU A 84 -4.17 6.90 -2.28
CA GLU A 84 -4.83 6.28 -1.14
C GLU A 84 -5.61 5.06 -1.61
N MET A 85 -5.61 4.01 -0.78
CA MET A 85 -6.54 2.89 -0.92
C MET A 85 -7.50 2.87 0.27
N GLN A 86 -8.77 3.18 0.01
CA GLN A 86 -9.83 3.11 1.02
C GLN A 86 -10.37 1.70 1.12
N LEU A 87 -10.28 1.10 2.31
CA LEU A 87 -10.82 -0.21 2.62
C LEU A 87 -12.07 -0.08 3.51
N ARG A 88 -13.15 -0.78 3.16
CA ARG A 88 -14.35 -0.87 4.00
C ARG A 88 -14.62 -2.32 4.37
N PHE A 89 -14.81 -2.57 5.66
CA PHE A 89 -15.08 -3.92 6.20
C PHE A 89 -16.51 -4.01 6.75
N ALA A 90 -17.04 -5.23 6.78
CA ALA A 90 -18.33 -5.49 7.40
C ALA A 90 -18.25 -5.25 8.93
N VAL A 91 -19.23 -4.54 9.47
CA VAL A 91 -19.35 -4.37 10.93
C VAL A 91 -19.88 -5.67 11.54
N PRO A 92 -19.23 -6.24 12.59
CA PRO A 92 -19.76 -7.40 13.29
C PRO A 92 -21.14 -7.11 13.89
N ALA A 93 -22.14 -7.94 13.56
CA ALA A 93 -23.50 -7.79 14.07
C ALA A 93 -23.62 -8.27 15.53
N GLU A 94 -22.77 -9.21 15.95
CA GLU A 94 -22.80 -9.78 17.30
C GLU A 94 -22.29 -8.75 18.34
N PRO A 95 -22.97 -8.61 19.48
CA PRO A 95 -22.50 -7.77 20.58
C PRO A 95 -21.19 -8.33 21.16
N VAL A 96 -20.40 -7.45 21.76
CA VAL A 96 -19.23 -7.87 22.54
C VAL A 96 -19.72 -8.54 23.83
N LYS A 97 -19.10 -9.66 24.21
CA LYS A 97 -19.43 -10.34 25.48
C LYS A 97 -19.24 -9.39 26.67
N PRO A 98 -20.03 -9.50 27.75
CA PRO A 98 -19.80 -8.72 28.96
C PRO A 98 -18.36 -8.87 29.47
N GLY A 99 -17.71 -7.76 29.80
CA GLY A 99 -16.30 -7.74 30.27
C GLY A 99 -15.24 -7.79 29.16
N TRP A 100 -15.63 -7.99 27.90
CA TRP A 100 -14.70 -8.02 26.77
C TRP A 100 -14.60 -6.65 26.08
N LYS A 101 -13.45 -6.39 25.47
CA LYS A 101 -13.22 -5.24 24.58
C LYS A 101 -13.02 -5.74 23.15
N ARG A 102 -13.52 -4.99 22.17
CA ARG A 102 -13.27 -5.23 20.75
C ARG A 102 -12.24 -4.25 20.23
N ASP A 103 -11.18 -4.79 19.64
CA ASP A 103 -10.15 -4.05 18.92
C ASP A 103 -10.07 -4.56 17.46
N PHE A 104 -9.44 -3.78 16.59
CA PHE A 104 -9.29 -4.08 15.17
C PHE A 104 -7.83 -4.12 14.77
N ILE A 105 -7.44 -5.14 14.02
CA ILE A 105 -6.11 -5.29 13.45
C ILE A 105 -6.26 -5.32 11.93
N LEU A 106 -5.53 -4.45 11.24
CA LEU A 106 -5.37 -4.52 9.80
C LEU A 106 -4.12 -5.36 9.50
N HIS A 107 -4.31 -6.49 8.82
CA HIS A 107 -3.20 -7.29 8.29
C HIS A 107 -3.08 -7.01 6.79
N ASN A 108 -1.98 -6.38 6.39
CA ASN A 108 -1.62 -6.13 5.01
C ASN A 108 -0.36 -6.90 4.63
N VAL A 109 -0.33 -7.43 3.41
CA VAL A 109 0.85 -8.04 2.81
C VAL A 109 1.23 -7.17 1.62
N GLY A 110 2.49 -6.76 1.54
CA GLY A 110 2.97 -5.91 0.47
C GLY A 110 4.47 -5.71 0.53
N TRP A 111 4.96 -4.98 -0.46
CA TRP A 111 6.35 -4.60 -0.59
C TRP A 111 6.44 -3.09 -0.69
N ASP A 112 7.47 -2.53 -0.08
CA ASP A 112 7.84 -1.15 -0.30
C ASP A 112 9.06 -1.09 -1.21
N LYS A 113 9.05 -0.16 -2.17
CA LYS A 113 10.17 0.07 -3.07
C LYS A 113 10.60 1.52 -2.97
N ASP A 114 11.77 1.69 -2.38
CA ASP A 114 12.40 3.00 -2.25
C ASP A 114 12.94 3.49 -3.61
N ALA A 115 12.77 4.78 -3.89
CA ALA A 115 13.30 5.45 -5.08
C ALA A 115 14.60 6.22 -4.79
N ASN A 116 15.31 5.87 -3.72
CA ASN A 116 16.64 6.40 -3.41
C ASN A 116 17.65 6.13 -4.55
N LEU A 117 18.64 7.01 -4.67
CA LEU A 117 19.73 6.93 -5.66
C LEU A 117 20.57 5.65 -5.55
N HIS A 118 20.61 5.04 -4.36
CA HIS A 118 21.32 3.78 -4.13
C HIS A 118 20.43 2.53 -4.28
N THR A 119 19.14 2.71 -4.57
CA THR A 119 18.23 1.58 -4.81
C THR A 119 18.35 1.13 -6.26
N ILE A 120 18.85 -0.09 -6.45
CA ILE A 120 18.87 -0.73 -7.76
C ILE A 120 17.45 -0.78 -8.33
N LEU A 121 17.27 -0.29 -9.56
CA LEU A 121 15.96 -0.17 -10.23
C LEU A 121 14.93 0.69 -9.49
N GLY A 122 15.33 1.56 -8.54
CA GLY A 122 14.43 2.43 -7.78
C GLY A 122 13.70 3.50 -8.61
N GLN A 123 14.10 3.70 -9.86
CA GLN A 123 13.48 4.66 -10.78
C GLN A 123 12.39 4.03 -11.66
N SER A 124 12.10 2.74 -11.49
CA SER A 124 11.06 2.01 -12.20
C SER A 124 10.15 1.23 -11.25
N VAL A 125 8.88 1.07 -11.64
CA VAL A 125 7.93 0.18 -10.97
C VAL A 125 8.43 -1.27 -11.07
N GLU A 126 8.79 -1.68 -12.28
CA GLU A 126 9.32 -3.02 -12.54
C GLU A 126 10.78 -3.16 -12.04
N PRO A 127 11.23 -4.41 -11.76
CA PRO A 127 10.45 -5.65 -11.72
C PRO A 127 9.46 -5.69 -10.56
N LEU A 128 8.27 -6.26 -10.76
CA LEU A 128 7.28 -6.47 -9.68
C LEU A 128 7.71 -7.59 -8.71
N PRO A 129 7.61 -7.40 -7.39
CA PRO A 129 7.88 -8.48 -6.45
C PRO A 129 6.80 -9.57 -6.52
N PHE A 130 7.16 -10.78 -6.11
CA PHE A 130 6.23 -11.90 -5.94
C PHE A 130 6.64 -12.70 -4.71
N ARG A 131 5.70 -13.40 -4.09
CA ARG A 131 5.81 -14.05 -2.78
C ARG A 131 6.91 -15.11 -2.73
N GLU A 132 7.09 -15.84 -3.81
CA GLU A 132 8.04 -16.96 -3.91
C GLU A 132 9.47 -16.51 -4.27
N MET A 133 9.70 -15.20 -4.49
CA MET A 133 11.02 -14.69 -4.81
C MET A 133 11.99 -14.89 -3.64
N GLN A 134 13.23 -15.28 -3.91
CA GLN A 134 14.25 -15.50 -2.88
C GLN A 134 14.94 -14.19 -2.47
N GLY A 135 14.86 -13.16 -3.32
CA GLY A 135 15.42 -11.84 -3.06
C GLY A 135 14.93 -10.83 -4.10
N TYR A 136 15.11 -9.55 -3.79
CA TYR A 136 14.80 -8.45 -4.71
C TYR A 136 16.06 -7.60 -4.95
N PRO A 137 16.41 -7.28 -6.20
CA PRO A 137 15.84 -7.83 -7.43
C PRO A 137 16.15 -9.33 -7.58
N TYR A 138 15.48 -10.01 -8.51
CA TYR A 138 15.59 -11.46 -8.72
C TYR A 138 16.24 -11.79 -10.09
N PRO A 139 17.55 -11.54 -10.29
CA PRO A 139 18.19 -11.66 -11.61
C PRO A 139 18.24 -13.08 -12.20
N THR A 140 18.06 -14.10 -11.36
CA THR A 140 18.10 -15.53 -11.74
C THR A 140 16.74 -16.20 -11.66
N GLN A 141 15.68 -15.47 -11.32
CA GLN A 141 14.31 -15.98 -11.30
C GLN A 141 13.46 -15.20 -12.31
N GLU A 142 12.32 -15.78 -12.65
CA GLU A 142 11.35 -15.14 -13.53
C GLU A 142 10.10 -14.77 -12.74
N TYR A 143 9.45 -13.68 -13.16
CA TYR A 143 8.15 -13.34 -12.61
C TYR A 143 7.13 -14.41 -13.04
N PRO A 144 6.22 -14.88 -12.17
CA PRO A 144 5.31 -15.97 -12.50
C PRO A 144 4.51 -15.73 -13.79
N GLU A 145 4.54 -16.71 -14.69
CA GLU A 145 3.73 -16.71 -15.93
C GLU A 145 2.27 -17.13 -15.65
N ASP A 146 1.57 -16.34 -14.85
CA ASP A 146 0.16 -16.57 -14.54
C ASP A 146 -0.75 -15.69 -15.41
N LYS A 147 -1.78 -16.30 -16.01
CA LYS A 147 -2.80 -15.60 -16.82
C LYS A 147 -3.50 -14.50 -16.02
N ILE A 148 -3.76 -14.69 -14.72
CA ILE A 148 -4.41 -13.65 -13.93
C ILE A 148 -3.51 -12.43 -13.77
N LEU A 149 -2.20 -12.63 -13.60
CA LEU A 149 -1.23 -11.55 -13.46
C LEU A 149 -1.03 -10.80 -14.79
N GLN A 150 -1.10 -11.50 -15.92
CA GLN A 150 -1.11 -10.86 -17.24
C GLN A 150 -2.38 -10.01 -17.44
N GLN A 151 -3.55 -10.54 -17.09
CA GLN A 151 -4.80 -9.78 -17.11
C GLN A 151 -4.75 -8.56 -16.18
N ASP A 152 -4.14 -8.69 -15.00
CA ASP A 152 -3.97 -7.58 -14.08
C ASP A 152 -3.10 -6.47 -14.66
N ARG A 153 -2.01 -6.82 -15.35
CA ARG A 153 -1.15 -5.84 -16.05
C ARG A 153 -1.93 -5.04 -17.09
N GLU A 154 -2.76 -5.73 -17.88
CA GLU A 154 -3.57 -5.11 -18.94
C GLU A 154 -4.73 -4.29 -18.41
N GLN A 155 -5.42 -4.78 -17.38
CA GLN A 155 -6.62 -4.14 -16.86
C GLN A 155 -6.27 -3.08 -15.83
N TYR A 156 -5.43 -3.40 -14.85
CA TYR A 156 -5.17 -2.58 -13.66
C TYR A 156 -3.91 -1.72 -13.80
N HIS A 157 -2.78 -2.23 -14.30
CA HIS A 157 -1.50 -1.51 -14.26
C HIS A 157 -1.29 -0.53 -15.44
N THR A 158 -2.33 0.25 -15.74
CA THR A 158 -2.42 1.11 -16.93
C THR A 158 -2.13 2.58 -16.66
N ARG A 159 -2.15 3.02 -15.40
CA ARG A 159 -1.86 4.42 -15.05
C ARG A 159 -0.37 4.70 -15.17
N ARG A 160 -0.01 5.86 -15.70
CA ARG A 160 1.37 6.37 -15.76
C ARG A 160 1.45 7.69 -15.00
N GLN A 161 2.50 7.89 -14.20
CA GLN A 161 2.76 9.17 -13.56
C GLN A 161 3.58 10.08 -14.48
N ASN A 162 3.27 11.38 -14.48
CA ASN A 162 3.91 12.33 -15.40
C ASN A 162 5.24 12.84 -14.83
N ARG A 163 6.34 12.28 -15.34
CA ARG A 163 7.71 12.68 -14.97
C ARG A 163 8.02 14.14 -15.32
N ALA A 164 7.64 14.61 -16.50
CA ALA A 164 7.90 15.99 -16.91
C ALA A 164 7.21 16.99 -15.98
N ARG A 165 6.00 16.68 -15.51
CA ARG A 165 5.26 17.53 -14.57
C ARG A 165 6.03 17.74 -13.27
N PHE A 166 6.70 16.72 -12.74
CA PHE A 166 7.54 16.84 -11.53
C PHE A 166 8.74 17.77 -11.77
N TRP A 167 9.55 17.48 -12.80
CA TRP A 167 10.76 18.27 -13.05
C TRP A 167 10.44 19.72 -13.43
N ASN A 168 9.37 19.95 -14.19
CA ASN A 168 8.89 21.29 -14.50
C ASN A 168 8.34 22.02 -13.26
N HIS A 169 7.85 21.30 -12.24
CA HIS A 169 7.42 21.91 -10.98
C HIS A 169 8.60 22.48 -10.20
N LEU A 170 9.75 21.79 -10.20
CA LEU A 170 10.97 22.22 -9.52
C LEU A 170 11.70 23.38 -10.22
N GLN A 171 11.51 23.53 -11.53
CA GLN A 171 12.16 24.57 -12.33
C GLN A 171 11.42 25.92 -12.30
N LYS A 172 10.22 25.98 -11.73
CA LYS A 172 9.49 27.24 -11.57
C LYS A 172 10.09 28.01 -10.37
N PRO A 173 10.52 29.26 -10.58
CA PRO A 173 11.11 30.08 -9.51
C PRO A 173 10.14 30.34 -8.36
#